data_AF-A0A945Y556-F1
#
_entry.id   AF-A0A945Y556-F1
#
_cell.length_a   1.000
_cell.length_b   1.000
_cell.length_c   1.000
_cell.angle_alpha   90.00
_cell.angle_beta   90.00
_cell.angle_gamma   90.00
#
_symmetry.space_group_name_H-M   'P 1'
#
loop_
_entity.id
_entity.type
_entity.pdbx_description
1 polymer ?
#
loop_
_entity_poly.entity_id
_entity_poly.type
_entity_poly.pdbx_seq_one_letter_code
_entity_poly.pdbx_strand_id
1 'polypeptide(L)'
;MIDAKALPEFKKYIETLINQLSLFEDKVKNSSEIEPGEKGPEEERERILSLLSSHKKKLPEIEKEASGPLLKNSSKEIDIPEVLKSLKNVDKFFILLKQDVEIIAEEQYECKLEIYKQEVVKTIENALDTIEFILPNIRYELSFMEKYYREPANMGKTVIPELNDLVKDLEEHHITLDDFFKGYNSGESKTLGYNVLRMKNGLYSKYQFFDNSPEAYKELNNIYYQICKAMESFLKDKRSEPELGKFYFQVKEMNMLISRMSDVFETGEFLKTLCQKSKKKYSYVDEVRKSVSLLQKFNQLKKSLISYNEQELNKTQKVLASKLSKEDEKNRLKIIMDEVWNCINAGEIYFSRLDMIFSKLLRKNFNIVVREKDADDITITITPHHEKKYGRDILNRINIIIQEIDFWYPPNEKQLLFQSIAKTTEKIQTDKPLDKKEFVEMMQNYDKSMEKNIRKSYPDKVKELAGIYAAFKKQFPNKAQQVKLEKRLMNDKIWEEITEDLETVKRNIAVLSSDGASLKKHVNKFPFLQVAIEHLSQVLYDLSMQIFILFEGVDTRSITNMTNILSTYNDFRDIPSLWAAFSRFFSKTSMPNLSVNEKIVIDATREPRCQARLKELFHKDEPA
;
A
#
# COMPACT_ATOMS: atom_id res chain seq x y z
N MET A 1 -1.81 -24.24 -19.16
CA MET A 1 -1.52 -22.90 -19.75
C MET A 1 -2.24 -22.70 -21.06
N ILE A 2 -2.40 -23.77 -21.85
CA ILE A 2 -3.28 -23.84 -23.02
C ILE A 2 -4.75 -23.95 -22.56
N ASP A 3 -5.70 -23.45 -23.37
CA ASP A 3 -7.14 -23.70 -23.17
C ASP A 3 -7.40 -25.21 -23.11
N ALA A 4 -8.20 -25.68 -22.15
CA ALA A 4 -8.55 -27.09 -22.02
C ALA A 4 -9.15 -27.68 -23.32
N LYS A 5 -9.76 -26.84 -24.17
CA LYS A 5 -10.28 -27.22 -25.49
C LYS A 5 -9.20 -27.40 -26.55
N ALA A 6 -8.12 -26.65 -26.49
CA ALA A 6 -7.00 -26.70 -27.45
C ALA A 6 -5.92 -27.71 -27.05
N LEU A 7 -5.93 -28.17 -25.78
CA LEU A 7 -4.96 -29.14 -25.26
C LEU A 7 -4.87 -30.46 -26.07
N PRO A 8 -5.98 -31.10 -26.49
CA PRO A 8 -5.90 -32.33 -27.29
C PRO A 8 -5.23 -32.10 -28.65
N GLU A 9 -5.44 -30.93 -29.24
CA GLU A 9 -4.87 -30.56 -30.54
C GLU A 9 -3.37 -30.29 -30.42
N PHE A 10 -2.94 -29.58 -29.37
CA PHE A 10 -1.52 -29.40 -29.07
C PHE A 10 -0.77 -30.74 -28.90
N LYS A 11 -1.36 -31.69 -28.16
CA LYS A 11 -0.76 -33.03 -28.00
C LYS A 11 -0.58 -33.76 -29.33
N LYS A 12 -1.57 -33.65 -30.22
CA LYS A 12 -1.49 -34.20 -31.57
C LYS A 12 -0.36 -33.56 -32.38
N TYR A 13 -0.12 -32.26 -32.24
CA TYR A 13 1.02 -31.60 -32.90
C TYR A 13 2.36 -32.08 -32.34
N ILE A 14 2.49 -32.27 -31.03
CA ILE A 14 3.71 -32.85 -30.43
C ILE A 14 3.98 -34.25 -30.99
N GLU A 15 2.97 -35.13 -31.04
CA GLU A 15 3.10 -36.47 -31.61
C GLU A 15 3.48 -36.42 -33.10
N THR A 16 2.87 -35.51 -33.86
CA THR A 16 3.18 -35.30 -35.28
C THR A 16 4.62 -34.83 -35.47
N LEU A 17 5.10 -33.94 -34.61
CA LEU A 17 6.46 -33.41 -34.65
C LEU A 17 7.50 -34.49 -34.35
N ILE A 18 7.24 -35.37 -33.37
CA ILE A 18 8.10 -36.54 -33.08
C ILE A 18 8.26 -37.42 -34.32
N ASN A 19 7.14 -37.67 -35.03
CA ASN A 19 7.15 -38.47 -36.25
C ASN A 19 7.91 -37.77 -37.40
N GLN A 20 7.66 -36.48 -37.63
CA GLN A 20 8.33 -35.71 -38.69
C GLN A 20 9.83 -35.57 -38.43
N LEU A 21 10.25 -35.34 -37.19
CA LEU A 21 11.67 -35.36 -36.83
C LEU A 21 12.30 -36.74 -37.00
N SER A 22 11.51 -37.83 -36.95
CA SER A 22 11.99 -39.19 -37.24
C SER A 22 12.22 -39.41 -38.72
N LEU A 23 11.30 -38.93 -39.56
CA LEU A 23 11.49 -38.95 -41.00
C LEU A 23 12.68 -38.06 -41.43
N PHE A 24 12.85 -36.91 -40.79
CA PHE A 24 14.00 -36.02 -41.01
C PHE A 24 15.32 -36.72 -40.60
N GLU A 25 15.37 -37.31 -39.41
CA GLU A 25 16.52 -38.05 -38.90
C GLU A 25 16.89 -39.24 -39.81
N ASP A 26 15.91 -40.03 -40.24
CA ASP A 26 16.11 -41.17 -41.14
C ASP A 26 16.65 -40.73 -42.50
N LYS A 27 16.22 -39.57 -42.99
CA LYS A 27 16.73 -39.03 -44.25
C LYS A 27 18.21 -38.66 -44.16
N VAL A 28 18.60 -37.98 -43.08
CA VAL A 28 20.01 -37.63 -42.81
C VAL A 28 20.86 -38.89 -42.60
N LYS A 29 20.35 -39.86 -41.83
CA LYS A 29 21.05 -41.12 -41.53
C LYS A 29 21.32 -41.96 -42.78
N ASN A 30 20.38 -41.99 -43.72
CA ASN A 30 20.48 -42.83 -44.92
C ASN A 30 21.03 -42.08 -46.15
N SER A 31 21.39 -40.80 -46.03
CA SER A 31 21.99 -40.04 -47.14
C SER A 31 23.40 -40.55 -47.44
N SER A 32 23.70 -40.76 -48.73
CA SER A 32 25.04 -41.12 -49.19
C SER A 32 26.02 -39.94 -49.18
N GLU A 33 25.49 -38.72 -49.19
CA GLU A 33 26.25 -37.47 -49.27
C GLU A 33 25.81 -36.55 -48.12
N ILE A 34 26.79 -36.09 -47.34
CA ILE A 34 26.67 -35.13 -46.23
C ILE A 34 27.73 -34.07 -46.47
N GLU A 35 27.35 -32.82 -46.42
CA GLU A 35 28.29 -31.71 -46.53
C GLU A 35 29.18 -31.68 -45.27
N PRO A 36 30.52 -31.69 -45.43
CA PRO A 36 31.43 -31.83 -44.31
C PRO A 36 31.48 -30.57 -43.43
N GLY A 37 31.33 -30.76 -42.12
CA GLY A 37 31.67 -29.74 -41.13
C GLY A 37 33.20 -29.64 -40.91
N GLU A 38 33.63 -28.92 -39.86
CA GLU A 38 35.06 -28.68 -39.56
C GLU A 38 35.90 -29.97 -39.41
N LYS A 39 35.27 -31.09 -39.06
CA LYS A 39 35.91 -32.37 -38.76
C LYS A 39 35.56 -33.49 -39.74
N GLY A 40 34.82 -33.17 -40.80
CA GLY A 40 34.43 -34.12 -41.85
C GLY A 40 32.96 -34.57 -41.78
N PRO A 41 32.50 -35.33 -42.78
CA PRO A 41 31.08 -35.57 -43.04
C PRO A 41 30.41 -36.53 -42.06
N GLU A 42 31.10 -37.57 -41.58
CA GLU A 42 30.49 -38.53 -40.65
C GLU A 42 30.39 -37.98 -39.22
N GLU A 43 31.35 -37.16 -38.77
CA GLU A 43 31.22 -36.44 -37.50
C GLU A 43 30.09 -35.39 -37.56
N GLU A 44 29.92 -34.74 -38.71
CA GLU A 44 28.82 -33.80 -38.94
C GLU A 44 27.45 -34.51 -38.94
N ARG A 45 27.37 -35.70 -39.55
CA ARG A 45 26.20 -36.56 -39.47
C ARG A 45 25.86 -36.92 -38.02
N GLU A 46 26.85 -37.34 -37.22
CA GLU A 46 26.64 -37.63 -35.79
C GLU A 46 26.18 -36.40 -35.00
N ARG A 47 26.74 -35.22 -35.28
CA ARG A 47 26.33 -33.94 -34.67
C ARG A 47 24.85 -33.66 -34.94
N ILE A 48 24.42 -33.74 -36.20
CA ILE A 48 23.03 -33.48 -36.61
C ILE A 48 22.07 -34.49 -35.95
N LEU A 49 22.39 -35.78 -36.00
CA LEU A 49 21.57 -36.83 -35.39
C LEU A 49 21.45 -36.66 -33.87
N SER A 50 22.55 -36.29 -33.20
CA SER A 50 22.55 -35.99 -31.76
C SER A 50 21.65 -34.80 -31.42
N LEU A 51 21.72 -33.73 -32.22
CA LEU A 51 20.89 -32.53 -32.04
C LEU A 51 19.39 -32.86 -32.20
N LEU A 52 19.01 -33.55 -33.28
CA LEU A 52 17.63 -34.00 -33.52
C LEU A 52 17.11 -34.93 -32.41
N SER A 53 17.93 -35.87 -31.95
CA SER A 53 17.59 -36.76 -30.83
C SER A 53 17.37 -35.98 -29.54
N SER A 54 18.16 -34.94 -29.30
CA SER A 54 18.02 -34.08 -28.12
C SER A 54 16.69 -33.32 -28.10
N HIS A 55 16.26 -32.82 -29.26
CA HIS A 55 14.98 -32.15 -29.42
C HIS A 55 13.80 -33.09 -29.21
N LYS A 56 13.85 -34.29 -29.82
CA LYS A 56 12.82 -35.31 -29.60
C LYS A 56 12.66 -35.70 -28.13
N LYS A 57 13.76 -35.86 -27.40
CA LYS A 57 13.73 -36.21 -25.97
C LYS A 57 13.09 -35.12 -25.11
N LYS A 58 13.18 -33.85 -25.52
CA LYS A 58 12.59 -32.71 -24.79
C LYS A 58 11.11 -32.51 -25.08
N LEU A 59 10.60 -32.95 -26.22
CA LEU A 59 9.19 -32.75 -26.61
C LEU A 59 8.16 -33.20 -25.55
N PRO A 60 8.31 -34.37 -24.88
CA PRO A 60 7.41 -34.77 -23.79
C PRO A 60 7.48 -33.85 -22.56
N GLU A 61 8.64 -33.28 -22.25
CA GLU A 61 8.81 -32.34 -21.16
C GLU A 61 8.09 -31.02 -21.47
N ILE A 62 8.20 -30.54 -22.71
CA ILE A 62 7.49 -29.37 -23.22
C ILE A 62 5.98 -29.59 -23.24
N GLU A 63 5.52 -30.77 -23.64
CA GLU A 63 4.10 -31.14 -23.54
C GLU A 63 3.61 -30.99 -22.10
N LYS A 64 4.35 -31.55 -21.13
CA LYS A 64 3.99 -31.49 -19.71
C LYS A 64 3.99 -30.06 -19.17
N GLU A 65 4.97 -29.24 -19.57
CA GLU A 65 5.07 -27.84 -19.17
C GLU A 65 3.89 -27.01 -19.69
N ALA A 66 3.53 -27.16 -20.97
CA ALA A 66 2.38 -26.47 -21.57
C ALA A 66 1.01 -26.98 -21.05
N SER A 67 0.94 -28.29 -20.75
CA SER A 67 -0.21 -28.97 -20.14
C SER A 67 -0.37 -28.67 -18.64
N GLY A 68 0.62 -28.05 -18.01
CA GLY A 68 0.59 -27.73 -16.58
C GLY A 68 -0.66 -26.91 -16.23
N PRO A 69 -1.30 -27.17 -15.06
CA PRO A 69 -2.43 -26.36 -14.65
C PRO A 69 -1.98 -24.90 -14.58
N LEU A 70 -2.73 -23.99 -15.22
CA LEU A 70 -2.82 -22.63 -14.68
C LEU A 70 -3.16 -22.86 -13.22
N LEU A 71 -2.32 -22.46 -12.26
CA LEU A 71 -2.51 -22.75 -10.83
C LEU A 71 -3.95 -22.46 -10.39
N LYS A 72 -4.80 -23.48 -10.48
CA LYS A 72 -6.24 -23.48 -10.17
C LYS A 72 -6.55 -24.75 -9.38
N ASN A 73 -5.63 -25.13 -8.50
CA ASN A 73 -5.99 -25.97 -7.38
C ASN A 73 -6.62 -25.04 -6.35
N SER A 74 -7.95 -25.00 -6.36
CA SER A 74 -8.85 -24.55 -5.30
C SER A 74 -8.20 -23.71 -4.19
N SER A 75 -8.50 -22.40 -4.18
CA SER A 75 -8.19 -21.37 -3.16
C SER A 75 -6.85 -20.61 -3.24
N LYS A 76 -5.97 -20.85 -4.23
CA LYS A 76 -4.81 -19.99 -4.48
C LYS A 76 -4.93 -19.21 -5.79
N GLU A 77 -4.52 -17.95 -5.77
CA GLU A 77 -4.38 -17.09 -6.94
C GLU A 77 -3.36 -17.67 -7.93
N ILE A 78 -3.53 -17.34 -9.21
CA ILE A 78 -2.62 -17.77 -10.28
C ILE A 78 -1.27 -17.07 -10.09
N ASP A 79 -0.17 -17.84 -9.99
CA ASP A 79 1.19 -17.30 -10.00
C ASP A 79 1.56 -16.89 -11.44
N ILE A 80 1.29 -15.61 -11.76
CA ILE A 80 1.57 -15.02 -13.08
C ILE A 80 3.06 -15.13 -13.45
N PRO A 81 4.02 -14.83 -12.55
CA PRO A 81 5.45 -15.05 -12.82
C PRO A 81 5.81 -16.47 -13.24
N GLU A 82 5.28 -17.49 -12.56
CA GLU A 82 5.57 -18.89 -12.87
C GLU A 82 5.00 -19.29 -14.24
N VAL A 83 3.75 -18.90 -14.53
CA VAL A 83 3.10 -19.12 -15.83
C VAL A 83 3.90 -18.48 -16.97
N LEU A 84 4.33 -17.22 -16.81
CA LEU A 84 5.12 -16.52 -17.83
C LEU A 84 6.48 -17.20 -18.08
N LYS A 85 7.11 -17.74 -17.03
CA LYS A 85 8.38 -18.46 -17.15
C LYS A 85 8.21 -19.73 -17.99
N SER A 86 7.15 -20.50 -17.74
CA SER A 86 6.89 -21.71 -18.52
C SER A 86 6.54 -21.40 -19.96
N LEU A 87 5.80 -20.32 -20.24
CA LEU A 87 5.52 -19.90 -21.63
C LEU A 87 6.81 -19.56 -22.39
N LYS A 88 7.73 -18.85 -21.75
CA LYS A 88 9.05 -18.54 -22.33
C LYS A 88 9.88 -19.78 -22.64
N ASN A 89 9.80 -20.81 -21.81
CA ASN A 89 10.53 -22.06 -22.04
C ASN A 89 9.99 -22.80 -23.25
N VAL A 90 8.65 -22.91 -23.36
CA VAL A 90 7.97 -23.56 -24.48
C VAL A 90 8.25 -22.85 -25.79
N ASP A 91 8.06 -21.52 -25.82
CA ASP A 91 8.33 -20.67 -26.99
C ASP A 91 9.78 -20.78 -27.48
N LYS A 92 10.73 -20.62 -26.55
CA LYS A 92 12.17 -20.73 -26.86
C LYS A 92 12.53 -22.10 -27.44
N PHE A 93 11.95 -23.18 -26.94
CA PHE A 93 12.22 -24.52 -27.45
C PHE A 93 11.79 -24.66 -28.92
N PHE A 94 10.57 -24.24 -29.25
CA PHE A 94 10.04 -24.34 -30.61
C PHE A 94 10.78 -23.46 -31.61
N ILE A 95 11.14 -22.23 -31.23
CA ILE A 95 11.93 -21.33 -32.09
C ILE A 95 13.32 -21.91 -32.35
N LEU A 96 14.00 -22.43 -31.31
CA LEU A 96 15.31 -23.08 -31.49
C LEU A 96 15.22 -24.32 -32.38
N LEU A 97 14.19 -25.15 -32.20
CA LEU A 97 13.98 -26.32 -33.05
C LEU A 97 13.75 -25.92 -34.51
N LYS A 98 12.95 -24.87 -34.77
CA LYS A 98 12.72 -24.34 -36.11
C LYS A 98 14.04 -23.88 -36.75
N GLN A 99 14.81 -23.06 -36.04
CA GLN A 99 16.11 -22.55 -36.51
C GLN A 99 17.10 -23.68 -36.81
N ASP A 100 17.24 -24.64 -35.91
CA ASP A 100 18.17 -25.77 -36.11
C ASP A 100 17.79 -26.58 -37.36
N VAL A 101 16.49 -26.85 -37.56
CA VAL A 101 16.00 -27.59 -38.73
C VAL A 101 16.18 -26.81 -40.03
N GLU A 102 15.98 -25.50 -40.01
CA GLU A 102 16.23 -24.61 -41.15
C GLU A 102 17.71 -24.58 -41.52
N ILE A 103 18.60 -24.37 -40.53
CA ILE A 103 20.05 -24.37 -40.72
C ILE A 103 20.53 -25.71 -41.28
N ILE A 104 20.11 -26.83 -40.69
CA ILE A 104 20.49 -28.16 -41.17
C ILE A 104 20.06 -28.35 -42.63
N ALA A 105 18.84 -27.95 -42.98
CA ALA A 105 18.33 -28.12 -44.34
C ALA A 105 19.06 -27.23 -45.36
N GLU A 106 19.48 -26.02 -44.97
CA GLU A 106 20.28 -25.12 -45.80
C GLU A 106 21.73 -25.58 -45.96
N GLU A 107 22.38 -25.98 -44.87
CA GLU A 107 23.76 -26.47 -44.86
C GLU A 107 23.89 -27.82 -45.59
N GLN A 108 22.90 -28.69 -45.47
CA GLN A 108 22.90 -30.04 -46.04
C GLN A 108 22.05 -30.12 -47.32
N TYR A 109 22.29 -29.19 -48.26
CA TYR A 109 21.50 -29.06 -49.49
C TYR A 109 21.46 -30.35 -50.33
N GLU A 110 22.56 -31.13 -50.37
CA GLU A 110 22.62 -32.42 -51.08
C GLU A 110 21.71 -33.51 -50.48
N CYS A 111 21.34 -33.39 -49.19
CA CYS A 111 20.40 -34.32 -48.54
C CYS A 111 18.94 -34.11 -49.00
N LYS A 112 18.63 -33.02 -49.72
CA LYS A 112 17.28 -32.67 -50.21
C LYS A 112 16.23 -32.66 -49.09
N LEU A 113 16.56 -31.99 -47.98
CA LEU A 113 15.75 -31.95 -46.76
C LEU A 113 14.56 -30.97 -46.83
N GLU A 114 14.41 -30.24 -47.92
CA GLU A 114 13.45 -29.12 -48.03
C GLU A 114 12.01 -29.50 -47.70
N ILE A 115 11.52 -30.65 -48.17
CA ILE A 115 10.15 -31.11 -47.89
C ILE A 115 9.98 -31.44 -46.40
N TYR A 116 10.97 -32.10 -45.79
CA TYR A 116 10.94 -32.44 -44.36
C TYR A 116 11.04 -31.17 -43.49
N LYS A 117 11.87 -30.20 -43.90
CA LYS A 117 11.93 -28.87 -43.28
C LYS A 117 10.54 -28.23 -43.27
N GLN A 118 9.88 -28.14 -44.43
CA GLN A 118 8.55 -27.52 -44.54
C GLN A 118 7.50 -28.21 -43.66
N GLU A 119 7.52 -29.54 -43.59
CA GLU A 119 6.60 -30.30 -42.73
C GLU A 119 6.84 -30.06 -41.24
N VAL A 120 8.11 -30.07 -40.80
CA VAL A 120 8.48 -29.80 -39.41
C VAL A 120 8.14 -28.36 -39.03
N VAL A 121 8.54 -27.37 -39.84
CA VAL A 121 8.27 -25.95 -39.60
C VAL A 121 6.77 -25.69 -39.48
N LYS A 122 5.97 -26.22 -40.40
CA LYS A 122 4.51 -26.06 -40.37
C LYS A 122 3.89 -26.65 -39.10
N THR A 123 4.37 -27.79 -38.62
CA THR A 123 3.86 -28.39 -37.38
C THR A 123 4.29 -27.60 -36.14
N ILE A 124 5.49 -27.01 -36.15
CA ILE A 124 5.94 -26.09 -35.09
C ILE A 124 5.02 -24.87 -35.03
N GLU A 125 4.72 -24.25 -36.17
CA GLU A 125 3.82 -23.09 -36.26
C GLU A 125 2.43 -23.44 -35.72
N ASN A 126 1.82 -24.54 -36.17
CA ASN A 126 0.53 -24.98 -35.62
C ASN A 126 0.57 -25.27 -34.10
N ALA A 127 1.70 -25.79 -33.59
CA ALA A 127 1.86 -26.02 -32.15
C ALA A 127 1.94 -24.71 -31.37
N LEU A 128 2.68 -23.72 -31.89
CA LEU A 128 2.79 -22.38 -31.31
C LEU A 128 1.43 -21.65 -31.32
N ASP A 129 0.65 -21.75 -32.39
CA ASP A 129 -0.68 -21.15 -32.52
C ASP A 129 -1.62 -21.57 -31.37
N THR A 130 -1.55 -22.84 -30.94
CA THR A 130 -2.38 -23.32 -29.82
C THR A 130 -1.98 -22.72 -28.45
N ILE A 131 -0.80 -22.14 -28.35
CA ILE A 131 -0.24 -21.48 -27.15
C ILE A 131 -0.27 -19.94 -27.30
N GLU A 132 -0.66 -19.42 -28.47
CA GLU A 132 -0.61 -18.02 -28.85
C GLU A 132 -1.71 -17.14 -28.20
N PHE A 133 -2.23 -17.51 -27.04
CA PHE A 133 -3.14 -16.65 -26.29
C PHE A 133 -2.45 -15.37 -25.78
N ILE A 134 -1.13 -15.33 -25.76
CA ILE A 134 -0.35 -14.19 -25.27
C ILE A 134 -0.40 -13.01 -26.26
N LEU A 135 -0.22 -13.26 -27.56
CA LEU A 135 -0.12 -12.18 -28.56
C LEU A 135 -1.38 -11.31 -28.66
N PRO A 136 -2.61 -11.86 -28.69
CA PRO A 136 -3.84 -11.08 -28.59
C PRO A 136 -3.91 -10.25 -27.31
N ASN A 137 -3.41 -10.77 -26.19
CA ASN A 137 -3.38 -10.04 -24.92
C ASN A 137 -2.33 -8.92 -24.93
N ILE A 138 -1.15 -9.14 -25.52
CA ILE A 138 -0.13 -8.09 -25.72
C ILE A 138 -0.68 -6.98 -26.63
N ARG A 139 -1.32 -7.33 -27.75
CA ARG A 139 -1.96 -6.37 -28.67
C ARG A 139 -3.10 -5.62 -28.00
N TYR A 140 -3.90 -6.30 -27.18
CA TYR A 140 -4.94 -5.68 -26.39
C TYR A 140 -4.33 -4.67 -25.41
N GLU A 141 -3.28 -5.05 -24.67
CA GLU A 141 -2.55 -4.16 -23.76
C GLU A 141 -1.96 -2.95 -24.48
N LEU A 142 -1.35 -3.11 -25.66
CA LEU A 142 -0.83 -1.98 -26.44
C LEU A 142 -1.93 -1.05 -26.94
N SER A 143 -3.01 -1.60 -27.49
CA SER A 143 -4.18 -0.82 -27.91
C SER A 143 -4.80 -0.07 -26.73
N PHE A 144 -4.77 -0.71 -25.57
CA PHE A 144 -5.20 -0.14 -24.30
C PHE A 144 -4.28 1.02 -23.87
N MET A 145 -2.96 0.81 -23.93
CA MET A 145 -1.95 1.83 -23.68
C MET A 145 -2.12 3.04 -24.61
N GLU A 146 -2.37 2.79 -25.89
CA GLU A 146 -2.64 3.83 -26.90
C GLU A 146 -3.87 4.67 -26.56
N LYS A 147 -4.95 4.02 -26.13
CA LYS A 147 -6.24 4.68 -25.87
C LYS A 147 -6.23 5.53 -24.60
N TYR A 148 -5.60 5.05 -23.51
CA TYR A 148 -5.77 5.65 -22.19
C TYR A 148 -4.53 6.36 -21.64
N TYR A 149 -3.34 6.11 -22.19
CA TYR A 149 -2.10 6.71 -21.71
C TYR A 149 -1.47 7.71 -22.70
N ARG A 150 -2.13 8.00 -23.83
CA ARG A 150 -1.80 9.16 -24.67
C ARG A 150 -2.26 10.45 -23.99
N GLU A 151 -1.43 10.99 -23.11
CA GLU A 151 -1.59 12.40 -22.73
C GLU A 151 -1.20 13.29 -23.94
N PRO A 152 -2.06 14.22 -24.38
CA PRO A 152 -1.77 15.11 -25.51
C PRO A 152 -0.47 15.90 -25.36
N ALA A 153 -0.07 16.21 -24.12
CA ALA A 153 1.18 16.90 -23.80
C ALA A 153 2.45 16.04 -24.00
N ASN A 154 2.32 14.72 -24.10
CA ASN A 154 3.43 13.75 -24.08
C ASN A 154 3.57 12.93 -25.38
N MET A 155 2.84 13.25 -26.46
CA MET A 155 2.93 12.52 -27.74
C MET A 155 4.34 12.40 -28.30
N GLY A 156 5.21 13.40 -28.09
CA GLY A 156 6.62 13.37 -28.53
C GLY A 156 7.54 12.43 -27.74
N LYS A 157 7.03 11.75 -26.71
CA LYS A 157 7.76 10.85 -25.80
C LYS A 157 7.13 9.44 -25.73
N THR A 158 6.26 9.10 -26.67
CA THR A 158 5.61 7.79 -26.67
C THR A 158 6.58 6.69 -27.11
N VAL A 159 6.56 5.54 -26.43
CA VAL A 159 7.30 4.32 -26.79
C VAL A 159 6.48 3.35 -27.64
N ILE A 160 5.25 3.74 -27.98
CA ILE A 160 4.28 2.88 -28.65
C ILE A 160 4.76 2.42 -30.04
N PRO A 161 5.41 3.26 -30.88
CA PRO A 161 5.99 2.78 -32.14
C PRO A 161 7.02 1.67 -31.91
N GLU A 162 7.95 1.88 -30.96
CA GLU A 162 9.00 0.91 -30.59
C GLU A 162 8.39 -0.41 -30.08
N LEU A 163 7.28 -0.33 -29.34
CA LEU A 163 6.53 -1.49 -28.86
C LEU A 163 5.79 -2.22 -29.98
N ASN A 164 5.20 -1.48 -30.93
CA ASN A 164 4.49 -2.07 -32.07
C ASN A 164 5.45 -2.82 -33.01
N ASP A 165 6.66 -2.30 -33.21
CA ASP A 165 7.72 -2.99 -33.96
C ASP A 165 8.14 -4.29 -33.25
N LEU A 166 8.33 -4.23 -31.93
CA LEU A 166 8.64 -5.42 -31.11
C LEU A 166 7.56 -6.50 -31.15
N VAL A 167 6.28 -6.10 -31.14
CA VAL A 167 5.18 -7.06 -31.27
C VAL A 167 5.13 -7.64 -32.67
N LYS A 168 5.39 -6.84 -33.70
CA LYS A 168 5.45 -7.34 -35.07
C LYS A 168 6.55 -8.39 -35.23
N ASP A 169 7.74 -8.14 -34.68
CA ASP A 169 8.83 -9.13 -34.71
C ASP A 169 8.47 -10.43 -33.96
N LEU A 170 7.69 -10.32 -32.88
CA LEU A 170 7.20 -11.48 -32.13
C LEU A 170 6.12 -12.26 -32.89
N GLU A 171 5.18 -11.57 -33.54
CA GLU A 171 4.13 -12.16 -34.40
C GLU A 171 4.73 -12.86 -35.61
N GLU A 172 5.80 -12.33 -36.18
CA GLU A 172 6.53 -12.95 -37.30
C GLU A 172 7.50 -14.06 -36.82
N HIS A 173 7.51 -14.39 -35.52
CA HIS A 173 8.41 -15.35 -34.88
C HIS A 173 9.91 -15.08 -35.12
N HIS A 174 10.28 -13.84 -35.44
CA HIS A 174 11.67 -13.42 -35.60
C HIS A 174 12.40 -13.34 -34.25
N ILE A 175 11.66 -13.17 -33.16
CA ILE A 175 12.20 -13.08 -31.80
C ILE A 175 11.43 -13.98 -30.85
N THR A 176 12.07 -14.40 -29.76
CA THR A 176 11.39 -15.14 -28.69
C THR A 176 10.60 -14.21 -27.77
N LEU A 177 9.70 -14.75 -26.96
CA LEU A 177 9.08 -14.03 -25.84
C LEU A 177 10.13 -13.45 -24.88
N ASP A 178 11.25 -14.14 -24.67
CA ASP A 178 12.29 -13.62 -23.79
C ASP A 178 12.98 -12.39 -24.39
N ASP A 179 13.22 -12.41 -25.70
CA ASP A 179 13.73 -11.27 -26.47
C ASP A 179 12.73 -10.12 -26.50
N PHE A 180 11.43 -10.39 -26.63
CA PHE A 180 10.38 -9.38 -26.52
C PHE A 180 10.46 -8.65 -25.16
N PHE A 181 10.58 -9.39 -24.06
CA PHE A 181 10.64 -8.77 -22.73
C PHE A 181 11.97 -8.10 -22.41
N LYS A 182 13.11 -8.66 -22.84
CA LYS A 182 14.46 -8.20 -22.44
C LYS A 182 15.15 -7.32 -23.48
N GLY A 183 14.74 -7.42 -24.74
CA GLY A 183 15.43 -6.88 -25.90
C GLY A 183 16.42 -7.88 -26.47
N TYR A 184 16.82 -7.64 -27.71
CA TYR A 184 17.74 -8.48 -28.48
C TYR A 184 18.82 -7.62 -29.16
N ASN A 185 19.81 -8.25 -29.79
CA ASN A 185 21.03 -7.62 -30.33
C ASN A 185 21.97 -6.98 -29.28
N SER A 186 23.13 -6.49 -29.72
CA SER A 186 24.15 -5.90 -28.83
C SER A 186 24.84 -4.68 -29.46
N GLY A 187 25.46 -3.83 -28.64
CA GLY A 187 26.14 -2.63 -29.12
C GLY A 187 25.17 -1.56 -29.65
N GLU A 188 25.50 -0.96 -30.80
CA GLU A 188 24.70 0.10 -31.45
C GLU A 188 23.40 -0.42 -32.08
N SER A 189 23.29 -1.72 -32.37
CA SER A 189 22.09 -2.35 -32.93
C SER A 189 21.13 -2.91 -31.88
N LYS A 190 21.34 -2.60 -30.59
CA LYS A 190 20.54 -3.15 -29.49
C LYS A 190 19.10 -2.63 -29.53
N THR A 191 18.15 -3.55 -29.68
CA THR A 191 16.72 -3.28 -29.53
C THR A 191 16.34 -3.39 -28.05
N LEU A 192 15.64 -2.41 -27.51
CA LEU A 192 15.20 -2.39 -26.11
C LEU A 192 13.91 -3.19 -25.95
N GLY A 193 13.87 -4.20 -25.07
CA GLY A 193 12.64 -4.97 -24.86
C GLY A 193 11.55 -4.21 -24.10
N TYR A 194 10.35 -4.80 -24.07
CA TYR A 194 9.14 -4.28 -23.42
C TYR A 194 9.41 -3.80 -21.98
N ASN A 195 10.18 -4.56 -21.18
CA ASN A 195 10.47 -4.19 -19.80
C ASN A 195 11.23 -2.87 -19.66
N VAL A 196 12.10 -2.54 -20.63
CA VAL A 196 12.83 -1.27 -20.62
C VAL A 196 11.97 -0.16 -21.21
N LEU A 197 11.29 -0.44 -22.32
CA LEU A 197 10.44 0.52 -23.02
C LEU A 197 9.31 1.04 -22.13
N ARG A 198 8.64 0.17 -21.37
CA ARG A 198 7.55 0.58 -20.46
C ARG A 198 8.01 1.53 -19.34
N MET A 199 9.29 1.56 -19.00
CA MET A 199 9.85 2.46 -17.98
C MET A 199 10.36 3.78 -18.57
N LYS A 200 10.57 3.81 -19.88
CA LYS A 200 11.13 4.97 -20.58
C LYS A 200 10.16 6.15 -20.42
N ASN A 201 10.72 7.34 -20.27
CA ASN A 201 9.98 8.58 -20.03
C ASN A 201 9.12 8.58 -18.75
N GLY A 202 9.35 7.63 -17.82
CA GLY A 202 8.67 7.60 -16.53
C GLY A 202 7.22 7.09 -16.60
N LEU A 203 6.84 6.38 -17.67
CA LEU A 203 5.51 5.78 -17.84
C LEU A 203 5.16 4.82 -16.71
N TYR A 204 6.06 3.90 -16.38
CA TYR A 204 5.94 3.00 -15.24
C TYR A 204 7.23 2.96 -14.43
N SER A 205 7.09 2.73 -13.12
CA SER A 205 8.25 2.42 -12.27
C SER A 205 8.73 0.99 -12.52
N LYS A 206 10.04 0.77 -12.42
CA LYS A 206 10.63 -0.57 -12.46
C LYS A 206 10.18 -1.50 -11.33
N TYR A 207 9.65 -0.90 -10.25
CA TYR A 207 9.13 -1.63 -9.09
C TYR A 207 7.64 -1.97 -9.22
N GLN A 208 6.98 -1.51 -10.28
CA GLN A 208 5.62 -1.91 -10.62
C GLN A 208 5.68 -3.17 -11.51
N PHE A 209 4.98 -4.23 -11.14
CA PHE A 209 5.02 -5.49 -11.91
C PHE A 209 4.18 -5.38 -13.19
N PHE A 210 2.94 -4.93 -13.10
CA PHE A 210 2.06 -4.58 -14.23
C PHE A 210 1.11 -3.43 -13.83
N ASP A 211 0.36 -2.88 -14.77
CA ASP A 211 -0.80 -2.04 -14.46
C ASP A 211 -2.09 -2.81 -14.79
N ASN A 212 -3.15 -2.60 -14.02
CA ASN A 212 -4.42 -3.23 -14.34
C ASN A 212 -5.13 -2.44 -15.45
N SER A 213 -6.10 -3.07 -16.10
CA SER A 213 -7.05 -2.31 -16.90
C SER A 213 -7.91 -1.39 -16.00
N PRO A 214 -8.34 -0.20 -16.44
CA PRO A 214 -9.23 0.67 -15.69
C PRO A 214 -10.55 0.02 -15.35
N GLU A 215 -11.00 -0.96 -16.12
CA GLU A 215 -12.18 -1.76 -15.80
C GLU A 215 -11.99 -2.53 -14.48
N ALA A 216 -10.77 -2.96 -14.15
CA ALA A 216 -10.46 -3.56 -12.85
C ALA A 216 -10.61 -2.54 -11.70
N TYR A 217 -10.45 -1.23 -11.98
CA TYR A 217 -10.65 -0.15 -11.00
C TYR A 217 -12.11 0.29 -10.88
N LYS A 218 -13.05 -0.28 -11.64
CA LYS A 218 -14.47 0.10 -11.61
C LYS A 218 -15.06 0.00 -10.20
N GLU A 219 -14.72 -1.03 -9.44
CA GLU A 219 -15.23 -1.19 -8.07
C GLU A 219 -14.65 -0.14 -7.11
N LEU A 220 -13.36 0.18 -7.23
CA LEU A 220 -12.74 1.28 -6.46
C LEU A 220 -13.39 2.63 -6.78
N ASN A 221 -13.60 2.93 -8.07
CA ASN A 221 -14.32 4.11 -8.51
C ASN A 221 -15.74 4.14 -7.92
N ASN A 222 -16.48 3.02 -7.98
CA ASN A 222 -17.82 2.93 -7.38
C ASN A 222 -17.82 3.21 -5.88
N ILE A 223 -16.81 2.73 -5.14
CA ILE A 223 -16.68 3.01 -3.71
C ILE A 223 -16.36 4.49 -3.48
N TYR A 224 -15.43 5.07 -4.25
CA TYR A 224 -15.13 6.49 -4.21
C TYR A 224 -16.38 7.35 -4.45
N TYR A 225 -17.16 7.05 -5.48
CA TYR A 225 -18.42 7.74 -5.78
C TYR A 225 -19.44 7.59 -4.65
N GLN A 226 -19.56 6.40 -4.06
CA GLN A 226 -20.46 6.17 -2.93
C GLN A 226 -20.06 6.97 -1.69
N ILE A 227 -18.75 7.07 -1.38
CA ILE A 227 -18.25 7.90 -0.29
C ILE A 227 -18.53 9.36 -0.58
N CYS A 228 -18.20 9.85 -1.79
CA CYS A 228 -18.44 11.26 -2.14
C CYS A 228 -19.92 11.62 -2.04
N LYS A 229 -20.80 10.78 -2.59
CA LYS A 229 -22.26 10.98 -2.51
C LYS A 229 -22.78 10.94 -1.07
N ALA A 230 -22.25 10.06 -0.23
CA ALA A 230 -22.63 10.00 1.18
C ALA A 230 -22.16 11.26 1.93
N MET A 231 -20.93 11.73 1.65
CA MET A 231 -20.33 12.84 2.38
C MET A 231 -20.74 14.23 1.88
N GLU A 232 -21.30 14.37 0.68
CA GLU A 232 -21.60 15.68 0.07
C GLU A 232 -22.55 16.54 0.91
N SER A 233 -23.69 15.99 1.34
CA SER A 233 -24.68 16.69 2.17
C SER A 233 -24.07 17.09 3.52
N PHE A 234 -23.41 16.14 4.18
CA PHE A 234 -22.72 16.36 5.44
C PHE A 234 -21.68 17.47 5.35
N LEU A 235 -20.81 17.45 4.34
CA LEU A 235 -19.77 18.46 4.16
C LEU A 235 -20.33 19.83 3.77
N LYS A 236 -21.46 19.87 3.05
CA LYS A 236 -22.16 21.13 2.74
C LYS A 236 -22.54 21.87 4.02
N ASP A 237 -23.06 21.15 5.01
CA ASP A 237 -23.47 21.71 6.29
C ASP A 237 -22.27 22.07 7.19
N LYS A 238 -21.13 21.39 6.99
CA LYS A 238 -19.88 21.61 7.75
C LYS A 238 -18.85 22.46 7.02
N ARG A 239 -19.24 23.16 5.95
CA ARG A 239 -18.34 23.95 5.10
C ARG A 239 -17.63 25.09 5.85
N SER A 240 -18.23 25.60 6.92
CA SER A 240 -17.63 26.65 7.76
C SER A 240 -16.53 26.12 8.69
N GLU A 241 -16.39 24.81 8.86
CA GLU A 241 -15.33 24.22 9.69
C GLU A 241 -14.02 24.12 8.90
N PRO A 242 -12.92 24.76 9.34
CA PRO A 242 -11.68 24.80 8.57
C PRO A 242 -11.11 23.42 8.21
N GLU A 243 -11.27 22.44 9.11
CA GLU A 243 -10.72 21.09 8.91
C GLU A 243 -11.49 20.27 7.86
N LEU A 244 -12.78 20.56 7.66
CA LEU A 244 -13.69 19.80 6.79
C LEU A 244 -14.04 20.55 5.50
N GLY A 245 -14.18 21.87 5.56
CA GLY A 245 -14.62 22.71 4.45
C GLY A 245 -13.71 22.62 3.23
N LYS A 246 -12.42 22.32 3.43
CA LYS A 246 -11.45 22.10 2.34
C LYS A 246 -11.78 20.90 1.44
N PHE A 247 -12.49 19.90 1.96
CA PHE A 247 -12.86 18.71 1.18
C PHE A 247 -14.14 18.88 0.38
N TYR A 248 -14.99 19.86 0.72
CA TYR A 248 -16.32 19.99 0.15
C TYR A 248 -16.30 20.06 -1.39
N PHE A 249 -15.45 20.93 -1.95
CA PHE A 249 -15.35 21.08 -3.40
C PHE A 249 -14.82 19.81 -4.10
N GLN A 250 -13.81 19.17 -3.51
CA GLN A 250 -13.25 17.92 -4.04
C GLN A 250 -14.28 16.79 -4.05
N VAL A 251 -15.09 16.67 -2.99
CA VAL A 251 -16.18 15.69 -2.91
C VAL A 251 -17.31 16.01 -3.88
N LYS A 252 -17.71 17.28 -3.98
CA LYS A 252 -18.81 17.73 -4.84
C LYS A 252 -18.50 17.52 -6.33
N GLU A 253 -17.27 17.83 -6.74
CA GLU A 253 -16.86 17.72 -8.15
C GLU A 253 -16.57 16.27 -8.57
N MET A 254 -16.36 15.36 -7.61
CA MET A 254 -16.01 13.96 -7.86
C MET A 254 -14.87 13.83 -8.89
N ASN A 255 -13.88 14.71 -8.79
CA ASN A 255 -12.89 14.95 -9.83
C ASN A 255 -11.75 13.92 -9.88
N MET A 256 -11.71 12.97 -8.93
CA MET A 256 -10.73 11.90 -8.93
C MET A 256 -11.28 10.69 -9.69
N LEU A 257 -10.68 10.39 -10.84
CA LEU A 257 -10.96 9.17 -11.59
C LEU A 257 -9.78 8.21 -11.40
N ILE A 258 -10.06 7.00 -10.90
CA ILE A 258 -9.05 5.96 -10.76
C ILE A 258 -8.93 5.25 -12.10
N SER A 259 -7.91 5.58 -12.87
CA SER A 259 -7.65 5.04 -14.21
C SER A 259 -6.36 4.22 -14.29
N ARG A 260 -5.43 4.45 -13.37
CA ARG A 260 -4.14 3.75 -13.27
C ARG A 260 -3.81 3.46 -11.82
N MET A 261 -2.87 2.54 -11.58
CA MET A 261 -2.50 2.13 -10.22
C MET A 261 -2.03 3.29 -9.32
N SER A 262 -1.38 4.32 -9.88
CA SER A 262 -0.97 5.52 -9.12
C SER A 262 -2.15 6.26 -8.50
N ASP A 263 -3.26 6.38 -9.23
CA ASP A 263 -4.46 7.10 -8.80
C ASP A 263 -5.12 6.43 -7.58
N VAL A 264 -4.92 5.12 -7.41
CA VAL A 264 -5.39 4.35 -6.25
C VAL A 264 -4.77 4.86 -4.96
N PHE A 265 -3.49 5.21 -4.98
CA PHE A 265 -2.80 5.72 -3.80
C PHE A 265 -3.29 7.13 -3.45
N GLU A 266 -3.38 8.02 -4.43
CA GLU A 266 -3.83 9.41 -4.24
C GLU A 266 -5.27 9.47 -3.72
N THR A 267 -6.16 8.71 -4.36
CA THR A 267 -7.57 8.61 -3.94
C THR A 267 -7.69 7.98 -2.56
N GLY A 268 -6.89 6.94 -2.29
CA GLY A 268 -6.85 6.30 -0.97
C GLY A 268 -6.44 7.25 0.15
N GLU A 269 -5.40 8.06 -0.05
CA GLU A 269 -4.94 9.02 0.96
C GLU A 269 -5.96 10.16 1.18
N PHE A 270 -6.57 10.65 0.10
CA PHE A 270 -7.67 11.61 0.18
C PHE A 270 -8.83 11.07 1.02
N LEU A 271 -9.33 9.88 0.70
CA LEU A 271 -10.46 9.25 1.39
C LEU A 271 -10.12 8.95 2.86
N LYS A 272 -8.90 8.48 3.13
CA LYS A 272 -8.40 8.25 4.49
C LYS A 272 -8.42 9.54 5.30
N THR A 273 -7.85 10.62 4.78
CA THR A 273 -7.82 11.91 5.47
C THR A 273 -9.22 12.46 5.71
N LEU A 274 -10.10 12.39 4.70
CA LEU A 274 -11.50 12.82 4.79
C LEU A 274 -12.25 12.07 5.91
N CYS A 275 -12.20 10.74 5.89
CA CYS A 275 -12.87 9.89 6.87
C CYS A 275 -12.30 10.09 8.27
N GLN A 276 -10.97 10.19 8.43
CA GLN A 276 -10.33 10.41 9.72
C GLN A 276 -10.75 11.74 10.35
N LYS A 277 -10.68 12.84 9.59
CA LYS A 277 -11.08 14.16 10.10
C LYS A 277 -12.57 14.24 10.41
N SER A 278 -13.41 13.61 9.59
CA SER A 278 -14.86 13.59 9.81
C SER A 278 -15.25 12.73 11.03
N LYS A 279 -14.66 11.53 11.19
CA LYS A 279 -14.94 10.62 12.30
C LYS A 279 -14.62 11.25 13.65
N LYS A 280 -13.56 12.05 13.75
CA LYS A 280 -13.09 12.65 15.02
C LYS A 280 -14.22 13.34 15.80
N LYS A 281 -15.07 14.11 15.11
CA LYS A 281 -16.19 14.86 15.71
C LYS A 281 -17.56 14.31 15.34
N TYR A 282 -17.70 13.64 14.20
CA TYR A 282 -19.00 13.28 13.64
C TYR A 282 -19.19 11.78 13.45
N SER A 283 -18.51 10.95 14.24
CA SER A 283 -18.61 9.48 14.22
C SER A 283 -20.02 8.93 14.36
N TYR A 284 -20.94 9.66 15.00
CA TYR A 284 -22.34 9.27 15.19
C TYR A 284 -23.24 9.58 13.97
N VAL A 285 -22.72 10.32 12.98
CA VAL A 285 -23.46 10.69 11.77
C VAL A 285 -23.42 9.54 10.76
N ASP A 286 -24.58 9.15 10.22
CA ASP A 286 -24.74 7.98 9.35
C ASP A 286 -23.87 8.05 8.10
N GLU A 287 -23.79 9.22 7.48
CA GLU A 287 -22.94 9.50 6.32
C GLU A 287 -21.46 9.19 6.60
N VAL A 288 -20.98 9.56 7.80
CA VAL A 288 -19.60 9.34 8.23
C VAL A 288 -19.35 7.87 8.52
N ARG A 289 -20.25 7.19 9.26
CA ARG A 289 -20.15 5.75 9.55
C ARG A 289 -20.12 4.91 8.28
N LYS A 290 -21.02 5.19 7.35
CA LYS A 290 -21.08 4.53 6.05
C LYS A 290 -19.79 4.72 5.27
N SER A 291 -19.24 5.94 5.28
CA SER A 291 -18.00 6.26 4.56
C SER A 291 -16.78 5.57 5.16
N VAL A 292 -16.70 5.44 6.49
CA VAL A 292 -15.64 4.67 7.17
C VAL A 292 -15.69 3.19 6.77
N SER A 293 -16.89 2.59 6.74
CA SER A 293 -17.05 1.19 6.29
C SER A 293 -16.67 1.02 4.82
N LEU A 294 -17.06 1.95 3.96
CA LEU A 294 -16.69 1.95 2.54
C LEU A 294 -15.18 2.10 2.34
N LEU A 295 -14.51 2.94 3.13
CA LEU A 295 -13.04 3.09 3.11
C LEU A 295 -12.33 1.79 3.50
N GLN A 296 -12.86 1.03 4.46
CA GLN A 296 -12.29 -0.28 4.80
C GLN A 296 -12.36 -1.24 3.59
N LYS A 297 -13.49 -1.27 2.88
CA LYS A 297 -13.63 -2.04 1.63
C LYS A 297 -12.68 -1.55 0.54
N PHE A 298 -12.54 -0.23 0.38
CA PHE A 298 -11.58 0.38 -0.54
C PHE A 298 -10.16 -0.14 -0.25
N ASN A 299 -9.74 -0.12 1.02
CA ASN A 299 -8.40 -0.57 1.42
C ASN A 299 -8.19 -2.07 1.23
N GLN A 300 -9.23 -2.89 1.35
CA GLN A 300 -9.15 -4.33 1.06
C GLN A 300 -8.93 -4.59 -0.43
N LEU A 301 -9.74 -3.97 -1.30
CA LEU A 301 -9.61 -4.10 -2.75
C LEU A 301 -8.30 -3.49 -3.28
N LYS A 302 -7.86 -2.38 -2.68
CA LYS A 302 -6.57 -1.77 -2.99
C LYS A 302 -5.41 -2.78 -2.86
N LYS A 303 -5.42 -3.60 -1.81
CA LYS A 303 -4.35 -4.59 -1.57
C LYS A 303 -4.28 -5.67 -2.65
N SER A 304 -5.42 -6.12 -3.19
CA SER A 304 -5.44 -7.13 -4.26
C SER A 304 -5.06 -6.55 -5.63
N LEU A 305 -5.21 -5.23 -5.82
CA LEU A 305 -4.98 -4.60 -7.11
C LEU A 305 -3.54 -4.09 -7.30
N ILE A 306 -2.80 -3.83 -6.20
CA ILE A 306 -1.43 -3.34 -6.28
C ILE A 306 -0.46 -4.53 -6.37
N SER A 307 0.32 -4.57 -7.46
CA SER A 307 1.34 -5.61 -7.68
C SER A 307 2.75 -5.02 -7.79
N TYR A 308 3.60 -5.34 -6.81
CA TYR A 308 5.01 -4.93 -6.80
C TYR A 308 5.90 -5.95 -7.49
N ASN A 309 6.92 -5.48 -8.19
CA ASN A 309 7.93 -6.34 -8.82
C ASN A 309 8.95 -6.83 -7.77
N GLU A 310 8.58 -7.88 -7.04
CA GLU A 310 9.42 -8.46 -5.99
C GLU A 310 10.78 -8.94 -6.49
N GLN A 311 10.86 -9.42 -7.74
CA GLN A 311 12.13 -9.86 -8.32
C GLN A 311 13.11 -8.69 -8.46
N GLU A 312 12.66 -7.55 -8.98
CA GLU A 312 13.50 -6.36 -9.13
C GLU A 312 13.81 -5.71 -7.78
N LEU A 313 12.88 -5.75 -6.82
CA LEU A 313 13.11 -5.34 -5.42
C LEU A 313 14.23 -6.17 -4.77
N ASN A 314 14.13 -7.50 -4.85
CA ASN A 314 15.12 -8.43 -4.30
C ASN A 314 16.48 -8.27 -4.99
N LYS A 315 16.49 -8.07 -6.32
CA LYS A 315 17.73 -7.80 -7.07
C LYS A 315 18.36 -6.48 -6.62
N THR A 316 17.57 -5.42 -6.49
CA THR A 316 18.06 -4.12 -5.99
C THR A 316 18.62 -4.26 -4.58
N GLN A 317 17.93 -4.98 -3.68
CA GLN A 317 18.38 -5.25 -2.33
C GLN A 317 19.72 -6.01 -2.29
N LYS A 318 19.88 -7.04 -3.14
CA LYS A 318 21.16 -7.78 -3.28
C LYS A 318 22.30 -6.89 -3.76
N VAL A 319 22.05 -6.04 -4.77
CA VAL A 319 23.04 -5.07 -5.28
C VAL A 319 23.43 -4.04 -4.21
N LEU A 320 22.46 -3.59 -3.41
CA LEU A 320 22.75 -2.72 -2.29
C LEU A 320 23.59 -3.43 -1.22
N ALA A 321 23.22 -4.66 -0.85
CA ALA A 321 23.96 -5.44 0.13
C ALA A 321 25.42 -5.71 -0.31
N SER A 322 25.67 -5.95 -1.59
CA SER A 322 27.03 -6.17 -2.11
C SER A 322 27.88 -4.90 -2.17
N LYS A 323 27.27 -3.71 -2.32
CA LYS A 323 27.98 -2.41 -2.34
C LYS A 323 28.31 -1.86 -0.96
N LEU A 324 27.70 -2.38 0.11
CA LEU A 324 27.91 -1.94 1.48
C LEU A 324 28.93 -2.85 2.18
N SER A 325 30.12 -2.32 2.45
CA SER A 325 31.23 -3.08 3.03
C SER A 325 31.26 -3.03 4.56
N LYS A 326 30.65 -2.01 5.18
CA LYS A 326 30.67 -1.81 6.64
C LYS A 326 29.46 -2.46 7.30
N GLU A 327 29.68 -3.09 8.45
CA GLU A 327 28.61 -3.75 9.21
C GLU A 327 27.50 -2.78 9.64
N ASP A 328 27.87 -1.56 10.03
CA ASP A 328 26.91 -0.49 10.34
C ASP A 328 26.03 -0.13 9.14
N GLU A 329 26.59 -0.10 7.93
CA GLU A 329 25.84 0.19 6.70
C GLU A 329 24.85 -0.93 6.37
N LYS A 330 25.26 -2.20 6.58
CA LYS A 330 24.39 -3.37 6.39
C LYS A 330 23.24 -3.40 7.38
N ASN A 331 23.50 -3.12 8.65
CA ASN A 331 22.44 -3.00 9.68
C ASN A 331 21.45 -1.89 9.35
N ARG A 332 21.93 -0.74 8.88
CA ARG A 332 21.07 0.38 8.44
C ARG A 332 20.22 0.02 7.22
N LEU A 333 20.81 -0.67 6.24
CA LEU A 333 20.07 -1.17 5.08
C LEU A 333 18.95 -2.12 5.54
N LYS A 334 19.24 -3.06 6.44
CA LYS A 334 18.25 -4.01 6.95
C LYS A 334 17.04 -3.31 7.57
N ILE A 335 17.26 -2.34 8.46
CA ILE A 335 16.18 -1.57 9.11
C ILE A 335 15.29 -0.87 8.08
N ILE A 336 15.89 -0.20 7.09
CA ILE A 336 15.14 0.50 6.04
C ILE A 336 14.36 -0.50 5.18
N MET A 337 14.96 -1.64 4.83
CA MET A 337 14.32 -2.67 4.02
C MET A 337 13.16 -3.35 4.75
N ASP A 338 13.29 -3.63 6.05
CA ASP A 338 12.21 -4.20 6.87
C ASP A 338 10.98 -3.27 6.86
N GLU A 339 11.19 -1.94 6.98
CA GLU A 339 10.10 -0.96 6.88
C GLU A 339 9.50 -0.89 5.47
N VAL A 340 10.33 -0.92 4.43
CA VAL A 340 9.87 -0.94 3.02
C VAL A 340 8.99 -2.16 2.76
N TRP A 341 9.42 -3.36 3.18
CA TRP A 341 8.65 -4.59 3.00
C TRP A 341 7.32 -4.58 3.76
N ASN A 342 7.29 -4.01 4.97
CA ASN A 342 6.05 -3.81 5.71
C ASN A 342 5.06 -2.91 4.94
N CYS A 343 5.53 -1.82 4.35
CA CYS A 343 4.68 -0.92 3.55
C CYS A 343 4.24 -1.56 2.21
N ILE A 344 5.09 -2.38 1.58
CA ILE A 344 4.76 -3.16 0.39
C ILE A 344 3.63 -4.14 0.68
N ASN A 345 3.76 -4.94 1.75
CA ASN A 345 2.74 -5.91 2.17
C ASN A 345 1.40 -5.25 2.54
N ALA A 346 1.44 -3.99 2.98
CA ALA A 346 0.25 -3.20 3.26
C ALA A 346 -0.35 -2.53 2.02
N GLY A 347 0.34 -2.49 0.88
CA GLY A 347 -0.08 -1.76 -0.31
C GLY A 347 0.00 -0.23 -0.13
N GLU A 348 0.92 0.26 0.69
CA GLU A 348 0.94 1.67 1.14
C GLU A 348 2.03 2.53 0.49
N ILE A 349 3.03 1.92 -0.16
CA ILE A 349 4.17 2.67 -0.70
C ILE A 349 4.03 2.96 -2.20
N TYR A 350 4.09 4.24 -2.55
CA TYR A 350 4.11 4.68 -3.94
C TYR A 350 5.35 4.14 -4.67
N PHE A 351 5.21 3.79 -5.95
CA PHE A 351 6.34 3.29 -6.73
C PHE A 351 7.45 4.34 -6.91
N SER A 352 7.07 5.60 -7.13
CA SER A 352 8.01 6.74 -7.19
C SER A 352 8.80 6.90 -5.87
N ARG A 353 8.19 6.54 -4.74
CA ARG A 353 8.87 6.54 -3.43
C ARG A 353 9.94 5.46 -3.36
N LEU A 354 9.67 4.26 -3.87
CA LEU A 354 10.66 3.19 -3.98
C LEU A 354 11.86 3.64 -4.83
N ASP A 355 11.61 4.24 -5.99
CA ASP A 355 12.66 4.80 -6.85
C ASP A 355 13.53 5.82 -6.11
N MET A 356 12.93 6.73 -5.35
CA MET A 356 13.65 7.70 -4.53
C MET A 356 14.49 7.03 -3.43
N ILE A 357 13.91 6.07 -2.69
CA ILE A 357 14.57 5.35 -1.59
C ILE A 357 15.81 4.63 -2.11
N PHE A 358 15.66 3.80 -3.15
CA PHE A 358 16.76 3.00 -3.66
C PHE A 358 17.84 3.86 -4.32
N SER A 359 17.46 4.96 -4.99
CA SER A 359 18.43 5.92 -5.54
C SER A 359 19.28 6.57 -4.44
N LYS A 360 18.69 6.90 -3.29
CA LYS A 360 19.42 7.42 -2.12
C LYS A 360 20.35 6.36 -1.52
N LEU A 361 19.85 5.14 -1.32
CA LEU A 361 20.66 4.02 -0.79
C LEU A 361 21.86 3.70 -1.68
N LEU A 362 21.70 3.74 -3.01
CA LEU A 362 22.80 3.52 -3.97
C LEU A 362 23.91 4.57 -3.84
N ARG A 363 23.57 5.80 -3.45
CA ARG A 363 24.52 6.89 -3.17
C ARG A 363 25.09 6.84 -1.75
N LYS A 364 24.86 5.74 -1.02
CA LYS A 364 25.16 5.59 0.42
C LYS A 364 24.54 6.69 1.29
N ASN A 365 23.44 7.29 0.80
CA ASN A 365 22.68 8.27 1.53
C ASN A 365 21.57 7.58 2.30
N PHE A 366 21.82 7.35 3.58
CA PHE A 366 20.84 6.76 4.47
C PHE A 366 19.87 7.82 5.07
N ASN A 367 19.88 9.08 4.62
CA ASN A 367 18.86 10.09 4.99
C ASN A 367 17.51 9.82 4.30
N ILE A 368 16.83 8.77 4.75
CA ILE A 368 15.60 8.25 4.15
C ILE A 368 14.49 8.16 5.18
N VAL A 369 13.34 8.71 4.80
CA VAL A 369 12.05 8.49 5.47
C VAL A 369 11.27 7.57 4.54
N VAL A 370 10.82 6.40 4.98
CA VAL A 370 10.10 5.48 4.08
C VAL A 370 8.68 6.00 3.82
N ARG A 371 7.94 6.35 4.88
CA ARG A 371 6.57 6.87 4.81
C ARG A 371 6.50 8.36 4.51
N GLU A 372 5.52 8.81 3.73
CA GLU A 372 5.24 10.24 3.61
C GLU A 372 4.55 10.76 4.89
N LYS A 373 4.87 12.00 5.26
CA LYS A 373 4.30 12.66 6.42
C LYS A 373 3.12 13.51 5.98
N ASP A 374 2.13 13.63 6.84
CA ASP A 374 1.15 14.71 6.73
C ASP A 374 1.87 16.06 6.80
N ALA A 375 1.37 17.05 6.06
CA ALA A 375 1.96 18.40 6.00
C ALA A 375 2.08 19.08 7.39
N ASP A 376 1.33 18.58 8.38
CA ASP A 376 1.27 19.11 9.75
C ASP A 376 2.22 18.36 10.74
N ASP A 377 2.93 17.30 10.32
CA ASP A 377 3.80 16.52 11.21
C ASP A 377 5.19 17.16 11.40
N ILE A 378 5.34 17.87 12.52
CA ILE A 378 6.58 18.56 12.92
C ILE A 378 7.64 17.64 13.57
N THR A 379 7.38 16.34 13.75
CA THR A 379 8.35 15.41 14.31
C THR A 379 9.54 15.18 13.37
N ILE A 380 10.70 14.83 13.91
CA ILE A 380 11.91 14.53 13.14
C ILE A 380 11.85 13.08 12.69
N THR A 381 11.93 12.80 11.39
CA THR A 381 12.23 11.40 11.00
C THR A 381 13.70 11.13 11.24
N ILE A 382 13.97 10.17 12.11
CA ILE A 382 15.33 9.78 12.46
C ILE A 382 15.87 8.89 11.36
N THR A 383 16.68 9.49 10.50
CA THR A 383 17.47 8.77 9.54
C THR A 383 18.76 8.28 10.18
N PRO A 384 19.41 7.25 9.63
CA PRO A 384 20.73 6.82 10.09
C PRO A 384 21.83 7.89 10.11
N HIS A 385 21.75 8.95 9.30
CA HIS A 385 22.71 10.05 9.39
C HIS A 385 22.32 11.06 10.49
N HIS A 386 21.03 11.33 10.72
CA HIS A 386 20.59 12.07 11.92
C HIS A 386 21.02 11.35 13.21
N GLU A 387 20.85 10.02 13.26
CA GLU A 387 21.30 9.18 14.38
C GLU A 387 22.81 9.33 14.63
N LYS A 388 23.63 9.35 13.56
CA LYS A 388 25.09 9.53 13.70
C LYS A 388 25.48 10.94 14.17
N LYS A 389 24.75 11.97 13.70
CA LYS A 389 25.09 13.39 13.92
C LYS A 389 24.59 13.94 15.25
N TYR A 390 23.44 13.45 15.72
CA TYR A 390 22.74 13.97 16.90
C TYR A 390 22.43 12.91 17.98
N GLY A 391 22.55 11.61 17.66
CA GLY A 391 22.22 10.50 18.56
C GLY A 391 20.73 10.12 18.51
N ARG A 392 20.43 8.83 18.33
CA ARG A 392 19.06 8.31 18.22
C ARG A 392 18.21 8.62 19.44
N ASP A 393 18.77 8.45 20.64
CA ASP A 393 18.05 8.66 21.89
C ASP A 393 17.63 10.12 22.10
N ILE A 394 18.49 11.06 21.70
CA ILE A 394 18.22 12.50 21.78
C ILE A 394 17.09 12.86 20.82
N LEU A 395 17.16 12.41 19.57
CA LEU A 395 16.13 12.67 18.57
C LEU A 395 14.79 12.01 18.91
N ASN A 396 14.80 10.79 19.43
CA ASN A 396 13.60 10.12 19.94
C ASN A 396 12.98 10.93 21.08
N ARG A 397 13.81 11.42 22.01
CA ARG A 397 13.33 12.25 23.12
C ARG A 397 12.73 13.57 22.63
N ILE A 398 13.33 14.18 21.61
CA ILE A 398 12.78 15.39 20.97
C ILE A 398 11.42 15.09 20.35
N ASN A 399 11.29 14.01 19.59
CA ASN A 399 10.01 13.60 19.01
C ASN A 399 8.94 13.36 20.07
N ILE A 400 9.29 12.71 21.18
CA ILE A 400 8.36 12.52 22.30
C ILE A 400 7.95 13.88 22.88
N ILE A 401 8.87 14.81 23.11
CA ILE A 401 8.54 16.16 23.61
C ILE A 401 7.63 16.89 22.63
N ILE A 402 7.90 16.80 21.33
CA ILE A 402 7.07 17.40 20.28
C ILE A 402 5.64 16.84 20.34
N GLN A 403 5.51 15.51 20.40
CA GLN A 403 4.22 14.84 20.52
C GLN A 403 3.52 15.20 21.84
N GLU A 404 4.25 15.32 22.94
CA GLU A 404 3.68 15.73 24.22
C GLU A 404 3.17 17.18 24.18
N ILE A 405 3.89 18.09 23.52
CA ILE A 405 3.43 19.46 23.32
C ILE A 405 2.19 19.44 22.43
N ASP A 406 2.21 18.67 21.35
CA ASP A 406 1.08 18.49 20.42
C ASP A 406 -0.19 18.04 21.14
N PHE A 407 0.00 17.10 22.07
CA PHE A 407 -1.06 16.37 22.74
C PHE A 407 -1.66 17.14 23.93
N TRP A 408 -0.85 17.81 24.74
CA TRP A 408 -1.31 18.42 25.99
C TRP A 408 -1.62 19.90 25.90
N TYR A 409 -1.06 20.63 24.93
CA TYR A 409 -1.22 22.09 24.86
C TYR A 409 -2.38 22.49 23.95
N PRO A 410 -3.17 23.51 24.33
CA PRO A 410 -4.27 24.01 23.51
C PRO A 410 -3.75 24.68 22.21
N PRO A 411 -4.57 24.76 21.15
CA PRO A 411 -4.15 25.26 19.83
C PRO A 411 -3.44 26.62 19.83
N ASN A 412 -3.88 27.56 20.68
CA ASN A 412 -3.35 28.92 20.73
C ASN A 412 -1.92 28.97 21.32
N GLU A 413 -1.63 28.16 22.34
CA GLU A 413 -0.29 28.05 22.94
C GLU A 413 0.63 27.20 22.05
N LYS A 414 0.06 26.16 21.45
CA LYS A 414 0.72 25.22 20.54
C LYS A 414 1.32 25.92 19.32
N GLN A 415 0.63 26.89 18.72
CA GLN A 415 1.13 27.61 17.52
C GLN A 415 2.47 28.32 17.76
N LEU A 416 2.63 29.04 18.88
CA LEU A 416 3.86 29.77 19.19
C LEU A 416 5.03 28.80 19.45
N LEU A 417 4.77 27.73 20.20
CA LEU A 417 5.75 26.68 20.48
C LEU A 417 6.18 25.99 19.19
N PHE A 418 5.22 25.67 18.32
CA PHE A 418 5.47 24.96 17.08
C PHE A 418 6.19 25.80 16.03
N GLN A 419 6.03 27.13 16.01
CA GLN A 419 6.83 27.96 15.11
C GLN A 419 8.34 27.88 15.41
N SER A 420 8.72 27.85 16.70
CA SER A 420 10.12 27.71 17.12
C SER A 420 10.66 26.31 16.84
N ILE A 421 9.87 25.28 17.16
CA ILE A 421 10.21 23.88 16.96
C ILE A 421 10.29 23.54 15.47
N ALA A 422 9.31 23.94 14.65
CA ALA A 422 9.27 23.63 13.21
C ALA A 422 10.48 24.20 12.46
N LYS A 423 10.87 25.46 12.72
CA LYS A 423 12.09 26.05 12.12
C LYS A 423 13.34 25.23 12.46
N THR A 424 13.36 24.65 13.64
CA THR A 424 14.49 23.92 14.18
C THR A 424 14.52 22.47 13.67
N THR A 425 13.37 21.79 13.67
CA THR A 425 13.23 20.44 13.10
C THR A 425 13.42 20.46 11.60
N GLU A 426 12.98 21.50 10.88
CA GLU A 426 13.27 21.70 9.46
C GLU A 426 14.78 21.83 9.21
N LYS A 427 15.51 22.62 10.02
CA LYS A 427 16.98 22.71 9.92
C LYS A 427 17.65 21.36 10.13
N ILE A 428 17.17 20.55 11.07
CA ILE A 428 17.67 19.18 11.29
C ILE A 428 17.36 18.29 10.08
N GLN A 429 16.12 18.32 9.59
CA GLN A 429 15.64 17.49 8.49
C GLN A 429 16.29 17.84 7.14
N THR A 430 16.67 19.10 6.94
CA THR A 430 17.34 19.62 5.74
C THR A 430 18.87 19.73 5.91
N ASP A 431 19.42 19.24 7.02
CA ASP A 431 20.84 19.28 7.34
C ASP A 431 21.51 20.68 7.33
N LYS A 432 20.71 21.73 7.49
CA LYS A 432 21.19 23.12 7.60
C LYS A 432 21.98 23.35 8.90
N PRO A 433 22.89 24.34 8.94
CA PRO A 433 23.61 24.70 10.16
C PRO A 433 22.65 25.04 11.30
N LEU A 434 22.88 24.42 12.45
CA LEU A 434 22.14 24.62 13.69
C LEU A 434 23.14 24.92 14.80
N ASP A 435 22.87 25.95 15.60
CA ASP A 435 23.59 26.11 16.87
C ASP A 435 23.16 24.97 17.80
N LYS A 436 24.04 23.97 17.93
CA LYS A 436 23.79 22.78 18.74
C LYS A 436 23.57 23.13 20.20
N LYS A 437 24.22 24.19 20.71
CA LYS A 437 24.13 24.57 22.13
C LYS A 437 22.77 25.20 22.39
N GLU A 438 22.37 26.15 21.57
CA GLU A 438 21.05 26.80 21.65
C GLU A 438 19.91 25.77 21.53
N PHE A 439 20.02 24.84 20.58
CA PHE A 439 19.02 23.78 20.40
C PHE A 439 18.91 22.85 21.60
N VAL A 440 20.04 22.37 22.12
CA VAL A 440 20.06 21.47 23.28
C VAL A 440 19.52 22.17 24.51
N GLU A 441 19.86 23.44 24.74
CA GLU A 441 19.31 24.25 25.83
C GLU A 441 17.79 24.43 25.69
N MET A 442 17.30 24.75 24.48
CA MET A 442 15.87 24.87 24.21
C MET A 442 15.11 23.57 24.51
N MET A 443 15.60 22.43 24.02
CA MET A 443 14.94 21.13 24.25
C MET A 443 15.03 20.68 25.71
N GLN A 444 16.13 20.98 26.41
CA GLN A 444 16.24 20.72 27.84
C GLN A 444 15.28 21.59 28.65
N ASN A 445 15.04 22.83 28.25
CA ASN A 445 14.06 23.71 28.88
C ASN A 445 12.64 23.18 28.68
N TYR A 446 12.30 22.72 27.47
CA TYR A 446 11.02 22.03 27.22
C TYR A 446 10.89 20.77 28.06
N ASP A 447 11.90 19.90 28.07
CA ASP A 447 11.90 18.65 28.84
C ASP A 447 11.71 18.90 30.35
N LYS A 448 12.40 19.89 30.92
CA LYS A 448 12.23 20.30 32.33
C LYS A 448 10.84 20.86 32.61
N SER A 449 10.31 21.69 31.69
CA SER A 449 8.95 22.25 31.81
C SER A 449 7.89 21.13 31.79
N MET A 450 8.02 20.21 30.83
CA MET A 450 7.16 19.03 30.71
C MET A 450 7.22 18.17 31.97
N GLU A 451 8.41 17.92 32.51
CA GLU A 451 8.57 17.13 33.74
C GLU A 451 7.84 17.77 34.93
N LYS A 452 8.02 19.08 35.11
CA LYS A 452 7.44 19.84 36.23
C LYS A 452 5.92 19.98 36.14
N ASN A 453 5.41 20.25 34.93
CA ASN A 453 4.03 20.70 34.75
C ASN A 453 3.07 19.59 34.31
N ILE A 454 3.56 18.56 33.62
CA ILE A 454 2.70 17.56 32.95
C ILE A 454 3.06 16.14 33.38
N ARG A 455 4.32 15.73 33.24
CA ARG A 455 4.70 14.32 33.46
C ARG A 455 4.59 13.89 34.92
N LYS A 456 4.66 14.82 35.87
CA LYS A 456 4.41 14.53 37.31
C LYS A 456 3.02 13.91 37.53
N SER A 457 2.03 14.25 36.71
CA SER A 457 0.66 13.72 36.85
C SER A 457 0.43 12.43 36.06
N TYR A 458 1.44 11.91 35.33
CA TYR A 458 1.29 10.66 34.58
C TYR A 458 0.89 9.47 35.45
N PRO A 459 1.45 9.24 36.65
CA PRO A 459 0.99 8.16 37.52
C PRO A 459 -0.50 8.25 37.85
N ASP A 460 -1.00 9.46 38.11
CA ASP A 460 -2.40 9.68 38.43
C ASP A 460 -3.28 9.50 37.19
N LYS A 461 -2.85 9.99 36.02
CA LYS A 461 -3.54 9.77 34.75
C LYS A 461 -3.59 8.28 34.36
N VAL A 462 -2.53 7.51 34.62
CA VAL A 462 -2.52 6.06 34.41
C VAL A 462 -3.52 5.36 35.33
N LYS A 463 -3.56 5.73 36.62
CA LYS A 463 -4.54 5.18 37.57
C LYS A 463 -5.97 5.51 37.17
N GLU A 464 -6.22 6.75 36.75
CA GLU A 464 -7.52 7.22 36.29
C GLU A 464 -7.97 6.47 35.03
N LEU A 465 -7.11 6.38 34.02
CA LEU A 465 -7.32 5.63 32.79
C LEU A 465 -7.65 4.16 33.08
N ALA A 466 -6.82 3.50 33.91
CA ALA A 466 -7.04 2.10 34.29
C ALA A 466 -8.34 1.90 35.08
N GLY A 467 -8.66 2.83 35.98
CA GLY A 467 -9.91 2.81 36.75
C GLY A 467 -11.15 2.94 35.88
N ILE A 468 -11.14 3.88 34.92
CA ILE A 468 -12.25 4.09 33.99
C ILE A 468 -12.38 2.90 33.03
N TYR A 469 -11.28 2.38 32.49
CA TYR A 469 -11.30 1.19 31.65
C TYR A 469 -11.87 -0.03 32.40
N ALA A 470 -11.45 -0.25 33.66
CA ALA A 470 -11.98 -1.31 34.50
C ALA A 470 -13.47 -1.12 34.81
N ALA A 471 -13.90 0.12 35.07
CA ALA A 471 -15.31 0.44 35.29
C ALA A 471 -16.16 0.17 34.04
N PHE A 472 -15.67 0.56 32.86
CA PHE A 472 -16.30 0.24 31.58
C PHE A 472 -16.47 -1.27 31.40
N LYS A 473 -15.39 -2.05 31.61
CA LYS A 473 -15.48 -3.53 31.52
C LYS A 473 -16.43 -4.13 32.54
N LYS A 474 -16.46 -3.61 33.76
CA LYS A 474 -17.38 -4.06 34.81
C LYS A 474 -18.84 -3.79 34.47
N GLN A 475 -19.13 -2.77 33.68
CA GLN A 475 -20.47 -2.45 33.20
C GLN A 475 -20.95 -3.44 32.13
N PHE A 476 -20.03 -4.08 31.39
CA PHE A 476 -20.33 -5.04 30.32
C PHE A 476 -19.62 -6.39 30.51
N PRO A 477 -19.88 -7.13 31.61
CA PRO A 477 -19.13 -8.34 31.97
C PRO A 477 -19.54 -9.59 31.18
N ASN A 478 -20.72 -9.57 30.54
CA ASN A 478 -21.27 -10.73 29.83
C ASN A 478 -22.05 -10.31 28.57
N LYS A 479 -22.36 -11.30 27.72
CA LYS A 479 -23.09 -11.10 26.46
C LYS A 479 -24.45 -10.43 26.65
N ALA A 480 -25.13 -10.65 27.77
CA ALA A 480 -26.43 -10.02 28.04
C ALA A 480 -26.32 -8.49 28.21
N GLN A 481 -25.29 -8.00 28.92
CA GLN A 481 -25.06 -6.55 29.04
C GLN A 481 -24.52 -5.94 27.74
N GLN A 482 -23.74 -6.70 26.97
CA GLN A 482 -23.28 -6.29 25.63
C GLN A 482 -24.47 -6.08 24.68
N VAL A 483 -25.42 -7.03 24.65
CA VAL A 483 -26.68 -6.93 23.90
C VAL A 483 -27.54 -5.75 24.38
N LYS A 484 -27.48 -5.40 25.67
CA LYS A 484 -28.17 -4.21 26.18
C LYS A 484 -27.60 -2.92 25.57
N LEU A 485 -26.27 -2.83 25.41
CA LEU A 485 -25.64 -1.70 24.73
C LEU A 485 -26.02 -1.65 23.25
N GLU A 486 -25.94 -2.78 22.54
CA GLU A 486 -26.34 -2.89 21.12
C GLU A 486 -27.77 -2.40 20.89
N LYS A 487 -28.73 -2.91 21.68
CA LYS A 487 -30.14 -2.50 21.60
C LYS A 487 -30.32 -1.02 21.88
N ARG A 488 -29.59 -0.50 22.87
CA ARG A 488 -29.67 0.91 23.26
C ARG A 488 -29.12 1.85 22.20
N LEU A 489 -28.10 1.42 21.48
CA LEU A 489 -27.46 2.15 20.39
C LEU A 489 -28.14 1.92 19.03
N MET A 490 -29.09 0.98 18.96
CA MET A 490 -29.63 0.48 17.69
C MET A 490 -28.51 0.07 16.70
N ASN A 491 -27.41 -0.48 17.23
CA ASN A 491 -26.23 -0.88 16.47
C ASN A 491 -25.74 -2.24 16.98
N ASP A 492 -26.01 -3.30 16.21
CA ASP A 492 -25.60 -4.68 16.49
C ASP A 492 -24.10 -4.91 16.26
N LYS A 493 -23.42 -4.01 15.53
CA LYS A 493 -21.98 -4.08 15.23
C LYS A 493 -21.12 -3.18 16.11
N ILE A 494 -21.69 -2.50 17.11
CA ILE A 494 -20.93 -1.56 17.94
C ILE A 494 -19.69 -2.21 18.58
N TRP A 495 -19.79 -3.47 19.00
CA TRP A 495 -18.66 -4.17 19.60
C TRP A 495 -17.56 -4.46 18.58
N GLU A 496 -17.89 -4.73 17.31
CA GLU A 496 -16.89 -4.84 16.23
C GLU A 496 -16.17 -3.50 16.02
N GLU A 497 -16.91 -2.39 16.10
CA GLU A 497 -16.37 -1.03 15.91
C GLU A 497 -15.39 -0.61 17.02
N ILE A 498 -15.65 -0.96 18.28
CA ILE A 498 -14.85 -0.48 19.43
C ILE A 498 -13.84 -1.50 19.97
N THR A 499 -13.89 -2.77 19.55
CA THR A 499 -13.02 -3.82 20.14
C THR A 499 -11.54 -3.57 19.88
N GLU A 500 -11.18 -3.12 18.67
CA GLU A 500 -9.79 -2.82 18.33
C GLU A 500 -9.22 -1.72 19.23
N ASP A 501 -9.99 -0.65 19.44
CA ASP A 501 -9.64 0.46 20.33
C ASP A 501 -9.50 -0.04 21.79
N LEU A 502 -10.45 -0.84 22.28
CA LEU A 502 -10.43 -1.38 23.63
C LEU A 502 -9.26 -2.34 23.91
N GLU A 503 -8.87 -3.15 22.93
CA GLU A 503 -7.68 -4.03 23.05
C GLU A 503 -6.39 -3.21 22.96
N THR A 504 -6.36 -2.15 22.14
CA THR A 504 -5.24 -1.19 22.12
C THR A 504 -5.07 -0.51 23.48
N VAL A 505 -6.16 -0.02 24.08
CA VAL A 505 -6.15 0.57 25.43
C VAL A 505 -5.65 -0.45 26.47
N LYS A 506 -6.15 -1.69 26.44
CA LYS A 506 -5.74 -2.77 27.35
C LYS A 506 -4.24 -3.02 27.32
N ARG A 507 -3.69 -3.20 26.10
CA ARG A 507 -2.26 -3.49 25.89
C ARG A 507 -1.40 -2.37 26.45
N ASN A 508 -1.76 -1.12 26.15
CA ASN A 508 -1.01 0.04 26.62
C ASN A 508 -1.12 0.24 28.14
N ILE A 509 -2.28 0.01 28.77
CA ILE A 509 -2.42 0.03 30.23
C ILE A 509 -1.53 -1.05 30.88
N ALA A 510 -1.50 -2.25 30.32
CA ALA A 510 -0.65 -3.34 30.82
C ALA A 510 0.84 -2.96 30.76
N VAL A 511 1.29 -2.34 29.66
CA VAL A 511 2.66 -1.82 29.53
C VAL A 511 2.94 -0.74 30.56
N LEU A 512 2.04 0.24 30.72
CA LEU A 512 2.17 1.35 31.68
C LEU A 512 2.18 0.89 33.15
N SER A 513 1.54 -0.25 33.43
CA SER A 513 1.48 -0.87 34.75
C SER A 513 2.65 -1.84 35.02
N SER A 514 3.51 -2.08 34.03
CA SER A 514 4.67 -2.96 34.20
C SER A 514 5.83 -2.23 34.88
N ASP A 515 6.54 -2.91 35.79
CA ASP A 515 7.76 -2.40 36.45
C ASP A 515 9.01 -2.47 35.54
N GLY A 516 8.82 -2.40 34.22
CA GLY A 516 9.91 -2.48 33.24
C GLY A 516 10.95 -1.39 33.46
N ALA A 517 12.24 -1.77 33.53
CA ALA A 517 13.34 -0.83 33.74
C ALA A 517 13.38 0.30 32.68
N SER A 518 12.93 0.02 31.46
CA SER A 518 12.82 0.96 30.35
C SER A 518 11.72 2.03 30.53
N LEU A 519 10.72 1.79 31.38
CA LEU A 519 9.59 2.69 31.65
C LEU A 519 9.75 3.49 32.96
N LYS A 520 10.91 3.39 33.63
CA LYS A 520 11.19 4.12 34.88
C LYS A 520 11.09 5.65 34.71
N LYS A 521 11.48 6.19 33.56
CA LYS A 521 11.36 7.63 33.26
C LYS A 521 9.96 7.95 32.72
N HIS A 522 9.34 9.02 33.22
CA HIS A 522 7.98 9.41 32.82
C HIS A 522 7.84 9.69 31.32
N VAL A 523 8.87 10.30 30.70
CA VAL A 523 8.90 10.56 29.25
C VAL A 523 8.69 9.28 28.42
N ASN A 524 9.22 8.14 28.85
CA ASN A 524 9.08 6.87 28.14
C ASN A 524 7.67 6.26 28.28
N LYS A 525 6.88 6.75 29.24
CA LYS A 525 5.48 6.33 29.44
C LYS A 525 4.55 7.05 28.45
N PHE A 526 4.94 8.22 27.95
CA PHE A 526 4.05 9.05 27.15
C PHE A 526 3.50 8.36 25.88
N PRO A 527 4.29 7.67 25.04
CA PRO A 527 3.75 7.07 23.81
C PRO A 527 2.61 6.07 24.10
N PHE A 528 2.75 5.27 25.16
CA PHE A 528 1.71 4.34 25.59
C PHE A 528 0.52 5.06 26.22
N LEU A 529 0.78 6.12 26.98
CA LEU A 529 -0.26 6.94 27.62
C LEU A 529 -1.09 7.69 26.58
N GLN A 530 -0.46 8.31 25.59
CA GLN A 530 -1.09 9.00 24.47
C GLN A 530 -2.07 8.05 23.77
N VAL A 531 -1.56 6.91 23.27
CA VAL A 531 -2.38 5.94 22.53
C VAL A 531 -3.55 5.46 23.38
N ALA A 532 -3.32 5.11 24.65
CA ALA A 532 -4.43 4.64 25.50
C ALA A 532 -5.47 5.73 25.78
N ILE A 533 -5.04 6.99 25.98
CA ILE A 533 -5.95 8.11 26.22
C ILE A 533 -6.75 8.44 24.96
N GLU A 534 -6.12 8.52 23.78
CA GLU A 534 -6.78 8.86 22.52
C GLU A 534 -7.87 7.85 22.19
N HIS A 535 -7.53 6.56 22.22
CA HIS A 535 -8.48 5.50 21.89
C HIS A 535 -9.63 5.42 22.92
N LEU A 536 -9.34 5.50 24.23
CA LEU A 536 -10.42 5.47 25.23
C LEU A 536 -11.31 6.72 25.16
N SER A 537 -10.73 7.90 24.95
CA SER A 537 -11.49 9.15 24.79
C SER A 537 -12.42 9.05 23.58
N GLN A 538 -11.92 8.55 22.45
CA GLN A 538 -12.73 8.39 21.25
C GLN A 538 -13.86 7.39 21.46
N VAL A 539 -13.60 6.24 22.09
CA VAL A 539 -14.65 5.26 22.41
C VAL A 539 -15.74 5.86 23.30
N LEU A 540 -15.36 6.56 24.38
CA LEU A 540 -16.33 7.16 25.29
C LEU A 540 -17.10 8.31 24.63
N TYR A 541 -16.44 9.09 23.78
CA TYR A 541 -17.07 10.13 22.96
C TYR A 541 -18.12 9.53 22.01
N ASP A 542 -17.71 8.55 21.20
CA ASP A 542 -18.56 7.90 20.20
C ASP A 542 -19.79 7.29 20.85
N LEU A 543 -19.61 6.52 21.93
CA LEU A 543 -20.71 5.90 22.66
C LEU A 543 -21.63 6.94 23.31
N SER A 544 -21.07 8.01 23.88
CA SER A 544 -21.88 9.07 24.49
C SER A 544 -22.74 9.80 23.47
N MET A 545 -22.17 10.18 22.32
CA MET A 545 -22.90 10.85 21.25
C MET A 545 -23.96 9.94 20.63
N GLN A 546 -23.62 8.68 20.35
CA GLN A 546 -24.59 7.74 19.78
C GLN A 546 -25.77 7.46 20.72
N ILE A 547 -25.54 7.38 22.05
CA ILE A 547 -26.67 7.28 23.00
C ILE A 547 -27.47 8.58 23.03
N PHE A 548 -26.78 9.73 23.05
CA PHE A 548 -27.43 11.04 23.20
C PHE A 548 -28.45 11.30 22.08
N ILE A 549 -28.07 11.06 20.83
CA ILE A 549 -28.94 11.33 19.66
C ILE A 549 -30.19 10.44 19.61
N LEU A 550 -30.19 9.32 20.33
CA LEU A 550 -31.31 8.37 20.37
C LEU A 550 -32.36 8.71 21.43
N PHE A 551 -32.13 9.72 22.26
CA PHE A 551 -33.17 10.19 23.18
C PHE A 551 -34.28 10.91 22.42
N GLU A 552 -35.52 10.59 22.80
CA GLU A 552 -36.70 11.22 22.24
C GLU A 552 -36.70 12.74 22.49
N GLY A 553 -37.04 13.52 21.47
CA GLY A 553 -37.14 14.98 21.54
C GLY A 553 -35.83 15.74 21.36
N VAL A 554 -34.71 15.06 21.07
CA VAL A 554 -33.43 15.70 20.74
C VAL A 554 -33.51 16.44 19.41
N ASP A 555 -33.30 17.76 19.44
CA ASP A 555 -33.30 18.63 18.28
C ASP A 555 -31.88 18.94 17.76
N THR A 556 -31.79 19.48 16.55
CA THR A 556 -30.51 19.81 15.90
C THR A 556 -29.64 20.77 16.72
N ARG A 557 -30.26 21.69 17.47
CA ARG A 557 -29.55 22.61 18.36
C ARG A 557 -28.88 21.86 19.51
N SER A 558 -29.62 20.98 20.19
CA SER A 558 -29.08 20.20 21.30
C SER A 558 -28.01 19.21 20.84
N ILE A 559 -28.15 18.63 19.65
CA ILE A 559 -27.09 17.82 19.02
C ILE A 559 -25.84 18.69 18.85
N THR A 560 -25.96 19.87 18.25
CA THR A 560 -24.81 20.77 18.01
C THR A 560 -24.12 21.18 19.32
N ASN A 561 -24.90 21.53 20.35
CA ASN A 561 -24.37 21.87 21.67
C ASN A 561 -23.62 20.69 22.29
N MET A 562 -24.24 19.50 22.32
CA MET A 562 -23.62 18.32 22.90
C MET A 562 -22.38 17.87 22.12
N THR A 563 -22.41 17.94 20.79
CA THR A 563 -21.23 17.69 19.96
C THR A 563 -20.10 18.65 20.33
N ASN A 564 -20.38 19.95 20.50
CA ASN A 564 -19.37 20.92 20.92
C ASN A 564 -18.84 20.62 22.33
N ILE A 565 -19.70 20.23 23.28
CA ILE A 565 -19.30 19.88 24.64
C ILE A 565 -18.40 18.65 24.65
N LEU A 566 -18.88 17.53 24.10
CA LEU A 566 -18.17 16.26 24.15
C LEU A 566 -16.92 16.25 23.25
N SER A 567 -16.94 16.98 22.12
CA SER A 567 -15.73 17.13 21.30
C SER A 567 -14.68 17.95 22.01
N THR A 568 -15.08 18.95 22.82
CA THR A 568 -14.15 19.64 23.72
C THR A 568 -13.57 18.67 24.75
N TYR A 569 -14.37 17.78 25.36
CA TYR A 569 -13.82 16.74 26.24
C TYR A 569 -12.83 15.82 25.50
N ASN A 570 -13.17 15.42 24.27
CA ASN A 570 -12.31 14.57 23.46
C ASN A 570 -11.00 15.27 23.05
N ASP A 571 -11.06 16.54 22.66
CA ASP A 571 -9.88 17.33 22.27
C ASP A 571 -8.96 17.62 23.46
N PHE A 572 -9.53 17.93 24.63
CA PHE A 572 -8.78 18.17 25.87
C PHE A 572 -8.47 16.90 26.66
N ARG A 573 -8.85 15.73 26.14
CA ARG A 573 -8.57 14.41 26.71
C ARG A 573 -9.12 14.25 28.15
N ASP A 574 -10.28 14.84 28.42
CA ASP A 574 -10.96 14.76 29.71
C ASP A 574 -11.76 13.45 29.83
N ILE A 575 -11.04 12.34 29.95
CA ILE A 575 -11.62 10.98 30.08
C ILE A 575 -12.63 10.91 31.24
N PRO A 576 -12.38 11.49 32.43
CA PRO A 576 -13.37 11.47 33.51
C PRO A 576 -14.70 12.11 33.14
N SER A 577 -14.67 13.24 32.45
CA SER A 577 -15.89 13.93 31.99
C SER A 577 -16.61 13.14 30.89
N LEU A 578 -15.87 12.55 29.95
CA LEU A 578 -16.42 11.63 28.94
C LEU A 578 -17.08 10.40 29.59
N TRP A 579 -16.42 9.79 30.56
CA TRP A 579 -16.96 8.65 31.30
C TRP A 579 -18.21 9.03 32.09
N ALA A 580 -18.22 10.19 32.73
CA ALA A 580 -19.38 10.70 33.45
C ALA A 580 -20.56 10.95 32.51
N ALA A 581 -20.31 11.54 31.34
CA ALA A 581 -21.32 11.74 30.30
C ALA A 581 -21.88 10.41 29.79
N PHE A 582 -21.01 9.48 29.38
CA PHE A 582 -21.39 8.15 28.93
C PHE A 582 -22.25 7.42 29.98
N SER A 583 -21.75 7.35 31.22
CA SER A 583 -22.42 6.65 32.33
C SER A 583 -23.80 7.24 32.60
N ARG A 584 -23.90 8.57 32.61
CA ARG A 584 -25.17 9.28 32.79
C ARG A 584 -26.14 8.95 31.67
N PHE A 585 -25.73 9.12 30.42
CA PHE A 585 -26.58 8.83 29.28
C PHE A 585 -26.99 7.36 29.23
N PHE A 586 -26.09 6.43 29.54
CA PHE A 586 -26.41 5.00 29.57
C PHE A 586 -27.38 4.60 30.70
N SER A 587 -27.37 5.32 31.82
CA SER A 587 -28.26 5.04 32.96
C SER A 587 -29.70 5.54 32.78
N LYS A 588 -29.91 6.57 31.95
CA LYS A 588 -31.23 7.21 31.78
C LYS A 588 -32.11 6.45 30.79
N THR A 589 -33.42 6.67 30.81
CA THR A 589 -34.36 6.17 29.80
C THR A 589 -34.94 7.29 28.94
N SER A 590 -35.00 8.51 29.47
CA SER A 590 -35.44 9.72 28.76
C SER A 590 -34.66 10.96 29.21
N MET A 591 -34.72 12.03 28.41
CA MET A 591 -34.12 13.33 28.72
C MET A 591 -35.16 14.46 28.59
N PRO A 592 -35.99 14.69 29.62
CA PRO A 592 -37.13 15.60 29.53
C PRO A 592 -36.76 17.09 29.42
N ASN A 593 -35.52 17.47 29.75
CA ASN A 593 -35.04 18.84 29.57
C ASN A 593 -33.58 18.84 29.06
N LEU A 594 -33.39 19.11 27.77
CA LEU A 594 -32.09 19.05 27.12
C LEU A 594 -31.16 20.15 27.61
N SER A 595 -31.64 21.40 27.73
CA SER A 595 -30.84 22.52 28.25
C SER A 595 -30.30 22.30 29.66
N VAL A 596 -31.10 21.70 30.54
CA VAL A 596 -30.66 21.35 31.91
C VAL A 596 -29.65 20.19 31.87
N ASN A 597 -29.80 19.23 30.96
CA ASN A 597 -28.79 18.17 30.82
C ASN A 597 -27.48 18.70 30.23
N GLU A 598 -27.52 19.60 29.27
CA GLU A 598 -26.33 20.31 28.76
C GLU A 598 -25.59 21.01 29.89
N LYS A 599 -26.32 21.82 30.69
CA LYS A 599 -25.74 22.50 31.86
C LYS A 599 -25.13 21.52 32.86
N ILE A 600 -25.83 20.44 33.20
CA ILE A 600 -25.29 19.42 34.12
C ILE A 600 -24.03 18.75 33.56
N VAL A 601 -23.98 18.50 32.26
CA VAL A 601 -22.78 17.92 31.63
C VAL A 601 -21.63 18.92 31.70
N ILE A 602 -21.86 20.20 31.41
CA ILE A 602 -20.85 21.27 31.53
C ILE A 602 -20.38 21.42 32.99
N ASP A 603 -21.29 21.46 33.95
CA ASP A 603 -20.98 21.60 35.39
C ASP A 603 -20.21 20.38 35.93
N ALA A 604 -20.37 19.21 35.31
CA ALA A 604 -19.65 17.99 35.66
C ALA A 604 -18.23 17.88 35.06
N THR A 605 -17.79 18.87 34.28
CA THR A 605 -16.43 18.90 33.70
C THR A 605 -15.38 18.85 34.80
N ARG A 606 -14.38 17.98 34.67
CA ARG A 606 -13.32 17.82 35.68
C ARG A 606 -12.01 18.50 35.32
N GLU A 607 -11.68 18.63 34.03
CA GLU A 607 -10.43 19.26 33.59
C GLU A 607 -10.58 20.80 33.51
N PRO A 608 -9.79 21.58 34.28
CA PRO A 608 -9.92 23.04 34.33
C PRO A 608 -9.76 23.74 32.97
N ARG A 609 -8.88 23.23 32.11
CA ARG A 609 -8.68 23.80 30.76
C ARG A 609 -9.92 23.56 29.88
N CYS A 610 -10.55 22.41 30.03
CA CYS A 610 -11.79 22.11 29.35
C CYS A 610 -12.93 23.00 29.85
N GLN A 611 -13.03 23.22 31.17
CA GLN A 611 -14.00 24.15 31.74
C GLN A 611 -13.84 25.55 31.14
N ALA A 612 -12.61 26.08 31.08
CA ALA A 612 -12.34 27.39 30.50
C ALA A 612 -12.82 27.46 29.03
N ARG A 613 -12.51 26.44 28.23
CA ARG A 613 -12.95 26.40 26.82
C ARG A 613 -14.46 26.32 26.66
N LEU A 614 -15.13 25.50 27.47
CA LEU A 614 -16.60 25.42 27.45
C LEU A 614 -17.23 26.75 27.85
N LYS A 615 -16.66 27.47 28.83
CA LYS A 615 -17.13 28.81 29.17
C LYS A 615 -17.01 29.79 28.00
N GLU A 616 -15.91 29.77 27.26
CA GLU A 616 -15.76 30.60 26.05
C GLU A 616 -16.77 30.25 24.95
N LEU A 617 -17.19 28.99 24.84
CA LEU A 617 -18.12 28.53 23.81
C LEU A 617 -19.58 28.85 24.15
N PHE A 618 -19.94 28.85 25.44
CA PHE A 618 -21.34 28.91 25.89
C PHE A 618 -21.70 30.14 26.76
N HIS A 619 -20.73 30.95 27.21
CA HIS A 619 -20.96 32.12 28.07
C HIS A 619 -20.48 33.45 27.46
N LYS A 620 -20.47 33.60 26.13
CA LYS A 620 -20.10 34.86 25.46
C LYS A 620 -21.09 36.02 25.64
N ASP A 621 -22.25 35.81 26.28
CA ASP A 621 -23.34 36.78 26.35
C ASP A 621 -23.68 37.29 27.77
N GLU A 622 -22.82 37.12 28.77
CA GLU A 622 -22.98 37.86 30.04
C GLU A 622 -22.19 39.18 29.97
N PRO A 623 -22.86 40.35 29.87
CA PRO A 623 -22.18 41.63 30.07
C PRO A 623 -21.68 41.70 31.52
N ALA A 624 -20.45 42.21 31.65
CA ALA A 624 -19.74 42.40 32.90
C ALA A 624 -20.50 43.24 33.94
#